data_AF-G0V1P0-F1
#
_entry.id   AF-G0V1P0-F1
#
_cell.length_a   1.000
_cell.length_b   1.000
_cell.length_c   1.000
_cell.angle_alpha   90.00
_cell.angle_beta   90.00
_cell.angle_gamma   90.00
#
_symmetry.space_group_name_H-M   'P 1'
#
loop_
_entity.id
_entity.type
_entity.pdbx_description
1 polymer ?
#
loop_
_entity_poly.entity_id
_entity_poly.type
_entity_poly.pdbx_seq_one_letter_code
_entity_poly.pdbx_strand_id
1 'polypeptide(L)'
;MLRVSPSCRRGVYHNAPSVYPFVKPFHDTPFDEDRCKHDFVKQRWRSNDWPEWMDNGADGTGYGIGLHRTHPLSKLRGNLKRGPSHVPRVLGMMVQGVWHKSGVKLYFRGGKPPNPSVHPYLTGEPCPIYGWKVTDESVIRQFNVPVVEGSDLRYKPYVALQERKIMGTQVSPHRKTPVAGGAPESKPLVKRLFFWR
;
A
#
# COMPACT_ATOMS: atom_id res chain seq x y z
N MET A 1 40.57 55.16 -46.48
CA MET A 1 40.69 53.89 -45.75
C MET A 1 40.57 54.17 -44.27
N LEU A 2 39.58 53.54 -43.64
CA LEU A 2 39.18 53.69 -42.23
C LEU A 2 40.19 53.03 -41.28
N ARG A 3 40.36 53.59 -40.09
CA ARG A 3 40.45 52.84 -38.81
C ARG A 3 40.23 53.79 -37.64
N VAL A 4 39.00 53.79 -37.14
CA VAL A 4 38.60 54.39 -35.87
C VAL A 4 38.80 53.33 -34.79
N SER A 5 39.59 53.63 -33.76
CA SER A 5 39.80 52.77 -32.59
C SER A 5 38.75 53.13 -31.52
N PRO A 6 37.92 52.19 -31.02
CA PRO A 6 37.08 52.49 -29.87
C PRO A 6 37.89 52.25 -28.59
N SER A 7 38.18 53.34 -27.86
CA SER A 7 38.67 53.27 -26.48
C SER A 7 37.52 52.85 -25.56
N CYS A 8 37.30 51.54 -25.48
CA CYS A 8 36.31 50.97 -24.56
C CYS A 8 36.86 51.08 -23.12
N ARG A 9 36.48 52.15 -22.41
CA ARG A 9 36.68 52.28 -20.96
C ARG A 9 35.79 51.24 -20.26
N ARG A 10 36.32 50.06 -19.99
CA ARG A 10 35.71 49.08 -19.07
C ARG A 10 35.75 49.66 -17.65
N GLY A 11 34.60 50.12 -17.16
CA GLY A 11 34.42 50.32 -15.72
C GLY A 11 34.59 48.98 -15.00
N VAL A 12 35.59 48.89 -14.14
CA VAL A 12 35.78 47.74 -13.23
C VAL A 12 34.77 47.93 -12.10
N TYR A 13 33.61 47.29 -12.22
CA TYR A 13 32.72 47.14 -11.08
C TYR A 13 33.40 46.19 -10.10
N HIS A 14 33.77 46.70 -8.92
CA HIS A 14 34.17 45.85 -7.81
C HIS A 14 33.04 44.86 -7.55
N ASN A 15 33.35 43.56 -7.64
CA ASN A 15 32.41 42.47 -7.41
C ASN A 15 31.62 42.77 -6.13
N ALA A 16 30.29 42.90 -6.26
CA ALA A 16 29.44 42.81 -5.09
C ALA A 16 29.78 41.49 -4.37
N PRO A 17 29.87 41.46 -3.03
CA PRO A 17 30.13 40.23 -2.31
C PRO A 17 29.09 39.19 -2.75
N SER A 18 29.56 38.07 -3.32
CA SER A 18 28.70 36.97 -3.78
C SER A 18 28.03 36.23 -2.62
N VAL A 19 28.36 36.62 -1.39
CA VAL A 19 27.83 36.08 -0.15
C VAL A 19 27.23 37.24 0.64
N TYR A 20 25.93 37.13 0.92
CA TYR A 20 25.20 38.09 1.73
C TYR A 20 25.84 38.16 3.14
N PRO A 21 26.19 39.34 3.67
CA PRO A 21 26.98 39.47 4.91
C PRO A 21 26.19 39.18 6.19
N PHE A 22 24.88 38.92 6.07
CA PHE A 22 24.01 38.56 7.19
C PHE A 22 23.68 37.06 7.12
N VAL A 23 23.54 36.44 8.30
CA VAL A 23 23.07 35.06 8.40
C VAL A 23 21.74 34.95 7.66
N LYS A 24 21.66 34.03 6.68
CA LYS A 24 20.46 33.81 5.88
C LYS A 24 19.27 33.62 6.83
N PRO A 25 18.13 34.30 6.62
CA PRO A 25 16.98 34.30 7.55
C PRO A 25 16.36 32.92 7.79
N PHE A 26 16.82 31.89 7.08
CA PHE A 26 16.35 30.51 7.14
C PHE A 26 17.48 29.48 7.24
N HIS A 27 18.70 29.89 7.59
CA HIS A 27 19.85 28.99 7.73
C HIS A 27 19.49 27.82 8.66
N ASP A 28 19.68 26.58 8.19
CA ASP A 28 19.35 25.34 8.90
C ASP A 28 17.86 25.05 9.18
N THR A 29 16.96 25.87 8.66
CA THR A 29 15.50 25.62 8.76
C THR A 29 15.01 24.70 7.62
N PRO A 30 13.78 24.14 7.70
CA PRO A 30 13.19 23.34 6.62
C PRO A 30 13.01 24.11 5.29
N PHE A 31 13.05 25.45 5.32
CA PHE A 31 12.86 26.32 4.16
C PHE A 31 14.18 26.82 3.56
N ASP A 32 15.31 26.27 4.02
CA ASP A 32 16.62 26.63 3.50
C ASP A 32 16.84 26.03 2.09
N GLU A 33 16.73 26.87 1.07
CA GLU A 33 16.95 26.47 -0.33
C GLU A 33 18.38 25.95 -0.62
N ASP A 34 19.37 26.29 0.21
CA ASP A 34 20.77 25.89 0.01
C ASP A 34 21.09 24.48 0.54
N ARG A 35 20.18 23.89 1.33
CA ARG A 35 20.29 22.51 1.83
C ARG A 35 20.41 21.51 0.69
N CYS A 36 19.68 21.75 -0.39
CA CYS A 36 19.61 20.85 -1.55
C CYS A 36 20.97 20.64 -2.20
N LYS A 37 21.88 21.62 -2.18
CA LYS A 37 23.14 21.57 -2.94
C LYS A 37 24.18 20.61 -2.38
N HIS A 38 24.13 20.32 -1.07
CA HIS A 38 25.08 19.42 -0.39
C HIS A 38 24.51 18.01 -0.14
N ASP A 39 23.21 17.82 -0.32
CA ASP A 39 22.57 16.50 -0.17
C ASP A 39 22.75 15.57 -1.39
N PHE A 40 23.08 16.11 -2.56
CA PHE A 40 23.31 15.33 -3.79
C PHE A 40 24.43 14.29 -3.68
N VAL A 41 25.43 14.51 -2.80
CA VAL A 41 26.56 13.57 -2.63
C VAL A 41 26.15 12.30 -1.88
N LYS A 42 25.10 12.35 -1.03
CA LYS A 42 24.58 11.17 -0.32
C LYS A 42 23.61 10.34 -1.17
N GLN A 43 22.94 10.95 -2.15
CA GLN A 43 21.93 10.30 -2.99
C GLN A 43 22.55 9.33 -4.03
N ARG A 44 23.83 9.52 -4.38
CA ARG A 44 24.52 8.73 -5.42
C ARG A 44 24.84 7.26 -5.03
N TRP A 45 24.73 6.90 -3.75
CA TRP A 45 25.27 5.62 -3.24
C TRP A 45 24.23 4.63 -2.68
N ARG A 46 22.93 4.96 -2.71
CA ARG A 46 21.87 4.04 -2.26
C ARG A 46 20.64 4.18 -3.15
N SER A 47 20.71 3.65 -4.37
CA SER A 47 19.51 3.45 -5.17
C SER A 47 18.72 2.30 -4.54
N ASN A 48 17.60 2.61 -3.89
CA ASN A 48 16.64 1.60 -3.48
C ASN A 48 15.83 1.13 -4.70
N ASP A 49 15.36 -0.12 -4.69
CA ASP A 49 14.46 -0.65 -5.73
C ASP A 49 13.04 -0.07 -5.66
N TRP A 50 12.69 0.57 -4.54
CA TRP A 50 11.37 1.11 -4.27
C TRP A 50 11.38 2.64 -4.38
N PRO A 51 10.24 3.26 -4.69
CA PRO A 51 10.17 4.69 -4.88
C PRO A 51 10.37 5.46 -3.56
N GLU A 52 10.96 6.65 -3.66
CA GLU A 52 11.39 7.46 -2.51
C GLU A 52 10.25 7.85 -1.57
N TRP A 53 9.01 7.96 -2.06
CA TRP A 53 7.84 8.29 -1.24
C TRP A 53 7.55 7.27 -0.13
N MET A 54 8.03 6.03 -0.26
CA MET A 54 7.90 5.02 0.81
C MET A 54 8.80 5.31 2.01
N ASP A 55 9.84 6.13 1.81
CA ASP A 55 10.84 6.47 2.82
C ASP A 55 10.60 7.88 3.39
N ASN A 56 10.33 8.86 2.51
CA ASN A 56 10.21 10.27 2.87
C ASN A 56 8.79 10.84 2.75
N GLY A 57 7.84 10.06 2.23
CA GLY A 57 6.50 10.52 1.92
C GLY A 57 6.45 11.29 0.59
N ALA A 58 5.24 11.40 0.03
CA ALA A 58 5.02 12.20 -1.18
C ALA A 58 4.66 13.66 -0.88
N ASP A 59 4.36 13.98 0.38
CA ASP A 59 3.96 15.30 0.85
C ASP A 59 4.73 15.71 2.11
N GLY A 60 4.52 16.95 2.58
CA GLY A 60 5.13 17.46 3.80
C GLY A 60 4.63 16.80 5.10
N THR A 61 3.62 15.92 5.04
CA THR A 61 3.09 15.20 6.22
C THR A 61 3.67 13.80 6.37
N GLY A 62 4.33 13.29 5.33
CA GLY A 62 4.90 11.95 5.28
C GLY A 62 3.91 10.90 4.74
N TYR A 63 2.93 11.30 3.93
CA TYR A 63 1.96 10.41 3.32
C TYR A 63 2.64 9.38 2.41
N GLY A 64 2.33 8.11 2.63
CA GLY A 64 2.94 6.99 1.92
C GLY A 64 4.14 6.34 2.63
N ILE A 65 4.66 6.91 3.73
CA ILE A 65 5.73 6.26 4.52
C ILE A 65 5.19 4.99 5.18
N GLY A 66 5.83 3.86 4.92
CA GLY A 66 5.43 2.58 5.49
C GLY A 66 6.06 1.38 4.79
N LEU A 67 5.75 0.18 5.27
CA LEU A 67 6.13 -1.07 4.61
C LEU A 67 5.04 -1.51 3.65
N HIS A 68 5.36 -1.55 2.36
CA HIS A 68 4.42 -1.87 1.29
C HIS A 68 4.73 -3.24 0.68
N ARG A 69 3.77 -4.16 0.77
CA ARG A 69 3.85 -5.47 0.15
C ARG A 69 3.33 -5.38 -1.29
N THR A 70 4.09 -5.84 -2.27
CA THR A 70 3.64 -5.88 -3.67
C THR A 70 3.19 -7.28 -4.08
N HIS A 71 2.26 -7.35 -5.03
CA HIS A 71 1.86 -8.63 -5.63
C HIS A 71 3.04 -9.18 -6.45
N PRO A 72 3.31 -10.49 -6.46
CA PRO A 72 4.44 -11.05 -7.23
C PRO A 72 4.39 -10.74 -8.73
N LEU A 73 3.19 -10.64 -9.30
CA LEU A 73 2.96 -10.31 -10.71
C LEU A 73 2.81 -8.80 -10.97
N SER A 74 2.80 -7.97 -9.92
CA SER A 74 2.69 -6.52 -10.10
C SER A 74 4.00 -5.96 -10.64
N LYS A 75 3.88 -4.92 -11.48
CA LYS A 75 5.04 -4.14 -11.94
C LYS A 75 5.60 -3.23 -10.85
N LEU A 76 4.82 -2.96 -9.81
CA LEU A 76 5.23 -2.08 -8.71
C LEU A 76 6.27 -2.75 -7.82
N ARG A 77 7.16 -1.92 -7.26
CA ARG A 77 8.22 -2.35 -6.34
C ARG A 77 7.99 -1.79 -4.95
N GLY A 78 7.77 -2.70 -3.99
CA GLY A 78 7.59 -2.37 -2.58
C GLY A 78 8.90 -2.48 -1.80
N ASN A 79 8.94 -1.84 -0.64
CA ASN A 79 10.08 -1.84 0.27
C ASN A 79 10.06 -2.99 1.31
N LEU A 80 9.06 -3.89 1.26
CA LEU A 80 9.05 -5.11 2.08
C LEU A 80 10.03 -6.16 1.53
N LYS A 81 11.30 -6.05 1.90
CA LYS A 81 12.37 -6.98 1.52
C LYS A 81 12.77 -7.85 2.71
N ARG A 82 13.15 -9.10 2.43
CA ARG A 82 13.58 -10.09 3.44
C ARG A 82 15.09 -10.37 3.42
N GLY A 83 15.85 -9.65 2.61
CA GLY A 83 17.31 -9.78 2.57
C GLY A 83 17.95 -9.36 3.90
N PRO A 84 19.09 -9.95 4.30
CA PRO A 84 19.74 -9.65 5.58
C PRO A 84 20.02 -8.16 5.81
N SER A 85 20.33 -7.41 4.75
CA SER A 85 20.54 -5.95 4.77
C SER A 85 19.27 -5.14 5.05
N HIS A 86 18.09 -5.68 4.75
CA HIS A 86 16.81 -4.99 4.86
C HIS A 86 16.01 -5.37 6.11
N VAL A 87 16.26 -6.55 6.69
CA VAL A 87 15.58 -7.03 7.90
C VAL A 87 15.63 -6.02 9.06
N PRO A 88 16.77 -5.38 9.38
CA PRO A 88 16.82 -4.39 10.46
C PRO A 88 15.87 -3.21 10.25
N ARG A 89 15.78 -2.70 9.00
CA ARG A 89 14.86 -1.61 8.66
C ARG A 89 13.40 -2.04 8.84
N VAL A 90 13.05 -3.21 8.30
CA VAL A 90 11.68 -3.76 8.36
C VAL A 90 11.24 -3.98 9.80
N LEU A 91 12.10 -4.61 10.62
CA LEU A 91 11.82 -4.82 12.05
C LEU A 91 11.74 -3.49 12.81
N GLY A 92 12.63 -2.54 12.52
CA GLY A 92 12.59 -1.20 13.08
C GLY A 92 11.25 -0.50 12.81
N MET A 93 10.76 -0.54 11.57
CA MET A 93 9.45 0.02 11.23
C MET A 93 8.30 -0.71 11.94
N MET A 94 8.34 -2.04 12.07
CA MET A 94 7.30 -2.81 12.78
C MET A 94 7.23 -2.51 14.28
N VAL A 95 8.37 -2.35 14.93
CA VAL A 95 8.45 -2.19 16.40
C VAL A 95 8.44 -0.71 16.81
N GLN A 96 9.24 0.10 16.13
CA GLN A 96 9.45 1.50 16.47
C GLN A 96 8.69 2.45 15.57
N GLY A 97 8.09 2.02 14.45
CA GLY A 97 7.50 2.95 13.48
C GLY A 97 8.54 3.90 12.85
N VAL A 98 8.06 5.01 12.30
CA VAL A 98 8.92 6.06 11.73
C VAL A 98 8.59 7.39 12.38
N TRP A 99 9.57 8.05 12.99
CA TRP A 99 9.38 9.40 13.52
C TRP A 99 9.54 10.43 12.40
N HIS A 100 8.45 11.07 12.00
CA HIS A 100 8.48 12.08 10.95
C HIS A 100 8.87 13.45 11.51
N LYS A 101 9.52 14.29 10.69
CA LYS A 101 9.96 15.63 11.09
C LYS A 101 8.80 16.57 11.46
N SER A 102 7.58 16.24 11.02
CA SER A 102 6.35 16.95 11.45
C SER A 102 5.96 16.71 12.92
N GLY A 103 6.71 15.89 13.67
CA GLY A 103 6.42 15.57 15.07
C GLY A 103 5.40 14.44 15.24
N VAL A 104 5.04 13.75 14.16
CA VAL A 104 4.09 12.64 14.18
C VAL A 104 4.80 11.33 13.86
N LYS A 105 4.44 10.28 14.59
CA LYS A 105 4.88 8.92 14.33
C LYS A 105 4.03 8.28 13.21
N LEU A 106 4.69 7.79 12.17
CA LEU A 106 4.10 7.18 10.99
C LEU A 106 4.31 5.66 11.00
N TYR A 107 3.49 4.96 10.21
CA TYR A 107 3.42 3.49 10.09
C TYR A 107 3.04 2.71 11.36
N PHE A 108 3.61 3.02 12.53
CA PHE A 108 3.23 2.42 13.81
C PHE A 108 3.28 3.44 14.96
N ARG A 109 2.12 3.78 15.53
CA ARG A 109 2.00 4.76 16.63
C ARG A 109 2.05 4.14 18.04
N GLY A 110 1.74 2.85 18.16
CA GLY A 110 1.67 2.13 19.44
C GLY A 110 0.62 1.01 19.40
N GLY A 111 0.54 0.20 20.45
CA GLY A 111 -0.39 -0.92 20.54
C GLY A 111 0.10 -2.17 19.81
N LYS A 112 -0.74 -2.76 18.94
CA LYS A 112 -0.41 -3.98 18.21
C LYS A 112 0.52 -3.69 17.02
N PRO A 113 1.70 -4.32 16.93
CA PRO A 113 2.62 -4.08 15.80
C PRO A 113 2.00 -4.51 14.47
N PRO A 114 2.21 -3.76 13.38
CA PRO A 114 1.72 -4.14 12.06
C PRO A 114 2.43 -5.39 11.57
N ASN A 115 1.69 -6.28 10.90
CA ASN A 115 2.25 -7.44 10.24
C ASN A 115 2.35 -7.19 8.72
N PRO A 116 3.54 -6.83 8.19
CA PRO A 116 3.67 -6.49 6.79
C PRO A 116 3.49 -7.65 5.83
N SER A 117 3.58 -8.89 6.31
CA SER A 117 3.36 -10.07 5.47
C SER A 117 1.90 -10.25 5.03
N VAL A 118 0.95 -9.68 5.78
CA VAL A 118 -0.49 -9.79 5.51
C VAL A 118 -1.13 -8.49 5.05
N HIS A 119 -0.35 -7.40 4.89
CA HIS A 119 -0.89 -6.16 4.33
C HIS A 119 -1.47 -6.40 2.94
N PRO A 120 -2.55 -5.70 2.56
CA PRO A 120 -3.02 -5.69 1.18
C PRO A 120 -1.87 -5.37 0.22
N TYR A 121 -1.93 -5.93 -0.98
CA TYR A 121 -0.93 -5.65 -1.99
C TYR A 121 -1.04 -4.19 -2.43
N LEU A 122 0.11 -3.55 -2.68
CA LEU A 122 0.22 -2.20 -3.21
C LEU A 122 -0.42 -2.12 -4.61
N THR A 123 -1.28 -1.13 -4.81
CA THR A 123 -2.06 -0.96 -6.05
C THR A 123 -1.70 0.30 -6.83
N GLY A 124 -0.87 1.18 -6.26
CA GLY A 124 -0.77 2.55 -6.72
C GLY A 124 0.36 3.34 -6.08
N GLU A 125 0.27 4.65 -6.29
CA GLU A 125 1.18 5.64 -5.74
C GLU A 125 0.40 6.84 -5.19
N PRO A 126 0.94 7.54 -4.18
CA PRO A 126 0.34 8.75 -3.66
C PRO A 126 0.33 9.88 -4.71
N CYS A 127 -0.73 10.69 -4.70
CA CYS A 127 -0.89 11.84 -5.59
C CYS A 127 -1.43 13.04 -4.79
N PRO A 128 -0.82 14.24 -4.88
CA PRO A 128 -1.26 15.40 -4.10
C PRO A 128 -2.67 15.89 -4.48
N ILE A 129 -3.13 15.60 -5.71
CA ILE A 129 -4.44 16.07 -6.20
C ILE A 129 -5.57 15.15 -5.74
N TYR A 130 -5.39 13.83 -5.87
CA TYR A 130 -6.45 12.83 -5.65
C TYR A 130 -6.23 11.96 -4.40
N GLY A 131 -5.13 12.16 -3.68
CA GLY A 131 -4.68 11.32 -2.57
C GLY A 131 -3.95 10.06 -3.05
N TRP A 132 -4.63 9.17 -3.75
CA TRP A 132 -4.07 7.90 -4.23
C TRP A 132 -4.43 7.62 -5.68
N LYS A 133 -3.42 7.40 -6.52
CA LYS A 133 -3.58 7.01 -7.93
C LYS A 133 -3.37 5.51 -8.06
N VAL A 134 -4.40 4.79 -8.47
CA VAL A 134 -4.28 3.35 -8.79
C VAL A 134 -3.50 3.21 -10.09
N THR A 135 -2.38 2.49 -10.04
CA THR A 135 -1.50 2.25 -11.20
C THR A 135 -1.53 0.79 -11.65
N ASP A 136 -1.81 -0.14 -10.73
CA ASP A 136 -1.92 -1.56 -11.03
C ASP A 136 -3.27 -2.10 -10.55
N GLU A 137 -4.25 -2.02 -11.46
CA GLU A 137 -5.62 -2.46 -11.22
C GLU A 137 -5.74 -3.99 -11.08
N SER A 138 -4.83 -4.74 -11.73
CA SER A 138 -4.84 -6.21 -11.71
C SER A 138 -4.62 -6.81 -10.33
N VAL A 139 -4.04 -6.02 -9.41
CA VAL A 139 -3.80 -6.39 -8.02
C VAL A 139 -5.11 -6.39 -7.21
N ILE A 140 -6.08 -5.59 -7.62
CA ILE A 140 -7.37 -5.47 -6.93
C ILE A 140 -8.22 -6.69 -7.28
N ARG A 141 -8.55 -7.49 -6.25
CA ARG A 141 -9.38 -8.69 -6.45
C ARG A 141 -10.82 -8.28 -6.69
N GLN A 142 -11.28 -8.47 -7.91
CA GLN A 142 -12.70 -8.40 -8.27
C GLN A 142 -13.29 -9.81 -8.17
N PHE A 143 -14.25 -9.99 -7.27
CA PHE A 143 -14.90 -11.28 -7.05
C PHE A 143 -16.11 -11.41 -7.98
N ASN A 144 -15.88 -11.86 -9.21
CA ASN A 144 -16.94 -12.09 -10.18
C ASN A 144 -17.64 -13.42 -9.89
N VAL A 145 -18.77 -13.33 -9.19
CA VAL A 145 -19.63 -14.49 -8.92
C VAL A 145 -20.45 -14.77 -10.18
N PRO A 146 -20.53 -16.04 -10.64
CA PRO A 146 -21.34 -16.38 -11.81
C PRO A 146 -22.80 -16.04 -11.55
N VAL A 147 -23.49 -15.61 -12.61
CA VAL A 147 -24.94 -15.43 -12.58
C VAL A 147 -25.57 -16.81 -12.42
N VAL A 148 -26.51 -16.93 -11.49
CA VAL A 148 -27.19 -18.20 -11.22
C VAL A 148 -28.12 -18.52 -12.37
N GLU A 149 -27.79 -19.55 -13.16
CA GLU A 149 -28.64 -20.04 -14.25
C GLU A 149 -29.70 -21.03 -13.71
N GLY A 150 -30.68 -21.42 -14.55
CA GLY A 150 -31.85 -22.18 -14.11
C GLY A 150 -31.54 -23.52 -13.41
N SER A 151 -30.44 -24.20 -13.78
CA SER A 151 -29.95 -25.38 -13.08
C SER A 151 -29.41 -25.06 -11.69
N ASP A 152 -28.81 -23.89 -11.54
CA ASP A 152 -28.01 -23.52 -10.37
C ASP A 152 -28.87 -23.06 -9.20
N LEU A 153 -30.10 -22.63 -9.48
CA LEU A 153 -31.13 -22.36 -8.46
C LEU A 153 -31.45 -23.60 -7.60
N ARG A 154 -31.15 -24.81 -8.11
CA ARG A 154 -31.35 -26.06 -7.37
C ARG A 154 -30.20 -26.35 -6.41
N TYR A 155 -29.01 -25.76 -6.62
CA TYR A 155 -27.90 -25.99 -5.73
C TYR A 155 -28.13 -25.30 -4.38
N LYS A 156 -27.88 -26.06 -3.31
CA LYS A 156 -27.88 -25.59 -1.92
C LYS A 156 -26.49 -25.88 -1.34
N PRO A 157 -26.03 -25.12 -0.32
CA PRO A 157 -24.71 -25.35 0.28
C PRO A 157 -24.58 -26.74 0.93
N TYR A 158 -25.71 -27.38 1.26
CA TYR A 158 -25.75 -28.73 1.80
C TYR A 158 -26.61 -29.64 0.91
N VAL A 159 -26.15 -30.88 0.71
CA VAL A 159 -26.86 -31.94 -0.01
C VAL A 159 -27.73 -32.74 0.95
N ALA A 160 -28.95 -33.07 0.55
CA ALA A 160 -29.87 -33.87 1.35
C ALA A 160 -29.30 -35.27 1.63
N LEU A 161 -29.50 -35.77 2.86
CA LEU A 161 -28.83 -36.98 3.33
C LEU A 161 -29.22 -38.24 2.54
N GLN A 162 -30.46 -38.31 2.05
CA GLN A 162 -30.94 -39.43 1.21
C GLN A 162 -30.29 -39.43 -0.18
N GLU A 163 -30.01 -38.26 -0.75
CA GLU A 163 -29.36 -38.10 -2.05
C GLU A 163 -27.87 -38.50 -2.00
N ARG A 164 -27.22 -38.39 -0.82
CA ARG A 164 -25.84 -38.89 -0.62
C ARG A 164 -25.73 -40.40 -0.84
N LYS A 165 -26.77 -41.18 -0.54
CA LYS A 165 -26.78 -42.64 -0.71
C LYS A 165 -26.81 -43.03 -2.20
N ILE A 166 -27.39 -42.18 -3.05
CA ILE A 166 -27.59 -42.43 -4.48
C ILE A 166 -26.30 -42.17 -5.27
N MET A 167 -25.47 -41.22 -4.84
CA MET A 167 -24.19 -40.89 -5.49
C MET A 167 -23.06 -41.93 -5.23
N GLY A 168 -23.30 -42.93 -4.37
CA GLY A 168 -22.31 -43.94 -3.98
C GLY A 168 -22.64 -45.38 -4.38
N THR A 169 -23.78 -45.66 -5.03
CA THR A 169 -24.15 -47.03 -5.40
C THR A 169 -25.22 -47.03 -6.49
N GLN A 170 -24.91 -47.60 -7.65
CA GLN A 170 -25.87 -47.96 -8.68
C GLN A 170 -26.94 -48.90 -8.11
N VAL A 171 -28.10 -48.37 -7.68
CA VAL A 171 -29.33 -49.16 -7.52
C VAL A 171 -30.54 -48.29 -7.89
N SER A 172 -31.24 -48.72 -8.94
CA SER A 172 -32.56 -48.26 -9.36
C SER A 172 -33.63 -49.31 -8.94
N PRO A 173 -34.93 -49.03 -8.98
CA PRO A 173 -35.66 -48.07 -8.16
C PRO A 173 -36.90 -48.71 -7.51
N HIS A 174 -37.37 -48.23 -6.35
CA HIS A 174 -38.81 -48.13 -6.02
C HIS A 174 -39.02 -47.76 -4.54
N ARG A 175 -39.54 -46.55 -4.30
CA ARG A 175 -40.80 -46.36 -3.56
C ARG A 175 -41.16 -44.88 -3.53
N LYS A 176 -42.41 -44.60 -3.92
CA LYS A 176 -43.10 -43.33 -3.69
C LYS A 176 -43.32 -43.12 -2.19
N THR A 177 -43.05 -41.93 -1.67
CA THR A 177 -43.66 -41.40 -0.43
C THR A 177 -43.52 -39.87 -0.37
N PRO A 178 -44.35 -39.16 0.43
CA PRO A 178 -45.18 -38.08 -0.07
C PRO A 178 -44.64 -36.69 0.22
N VAL A 179 -45.21 -35.74 -0.51
CA VAL A 179 -45.06 -34.29 -0.33
C VAL A 179 -45.49 -33.89 1.07
N ALA A 180 -44.54 -33.43 1.88
CA ALA A 180 -44.82 -32.70 3.12
C ALA A 180 -44.60 -31.20 2.85
N GLY A 181 -45.65 -30.53 2.37
CA GLY A 181 -45.74 -29.08 2.38
C GLY A 181 -46.15 -28.63 3.77
N GLY A 182 -45.18 -28.23 4.60
CA GLY A 182 -45.42 -27.62 5.92
C GLY A 182 -44.51 -26.42 6.08
N ALA A 183 -45.09 -25.24 6.33
CA ALA A 183 -44.36 -24.01 6.60
C ALA A 183 -43.45 -24.17 7.84
N PRO A 184 -42.27 -23.52 7.88
CA PRO A 184 -41.35 -23.67 9.00
C PRO A 184 -41.86 -22.85 10.19
N GLU A 185 -42.58 -23.48 11.11
CA GLU A 185 -42.63 -22.99 12.49
C GLU A 185 -41.21 -23.05 13.06
N SER A 186 -40.59 -21.89 13.25
CA SER A 186 -39.27 -21.81 13.84
C SER A 186 -39.35 -22.27 15.30
N LYS A 187 -38.88 -23.49 15.57
CA LYS A 187 -38.76 -24.01 16.94
C LYS A 187 -37.82 -23.12 17.76
N PRO A 188 -38.12 -22.85 19.05
CA PRO A 188 -37.28 -21.97 19.86
C PRO A 188 -35.90 -22.60 20.11
N LEU A 189 -34.85 -21.90 19.70
CA LEU A 189 -33.47 -22.24 20.04
C LEU A 189 -33.19 -21.82 21.49
N VAL A 190 -32.74 -22.76 22.32
CA VAL A 190 -32.39 -22.50 23.73
C VAL A 190 -30.87 -22.38 23.88
N LYS A 191 -30.42 -21.48 24.78
CA LYS A 191 -29.01 -21.35 25.14
C LYS A 191 -28.47 -22.68 25.69
N ARG A 192 -27.45 -23.25 25.04
CA ARG A 192 -26.73 -24.44 25.51
C ARG A 192 -25.26 -24.10 25.77
N LEU A 193 -24.63 -24.84 26.67
CA LEU A 193 -23.19 -24.72 26.95
C LEU A 193 -22.35 -25.28 25.79
N PHE A 194 -22.90 -26.24 25.05
CA PHE A 194 -22.20 -26.95 24.00
C PHE A 194 -23.20 -27.60 23.03
N PHE A 195 -22.86 -27.62 21.74
CA PHE A 195 -23.57 -28.36 20.70
C PHE A 195 -22.60 -29.35 20.05
N TRP A 196 -22.97 -30.63 20.00
CA TRP A 196 -22.09 -31.72 19.54
C TRP A 196 -21.96 -31.80 18.00
N ARG A 197 -22.99 -31.39 17.24
CA ARG A 197 -23.03 -31.43 15.78
C ARG A 197 -23.72 -30.20 15.22
#